data_AF-A0A8T6Y2D7-F1
#
_entry.id   AF-A0A8T6Y2D7-F1
#
_cell.length_a   1.000
_cell.length_b   1.000
_cell.length_c   1.000
_cell.angle_alpha   90.00
_cell.angle_beta   90.00
_cell.angle_gamma   90.00
#
_symmetry.space_group_name_H-M   'P 1'
#
loop_
_entity.id
_entity.type
_entity.pdbx_description
1 polymer ?
#
loop_
_entity_poly.entity_id
_entity_poly.type
_entity_poly.pdbx_seq_one_letter_code
_entity_poly.pdbx_strand_id
1 'polypeptide(L)'
;IPAVGISFGLEPITAVLREAPASSRQSRVKVFVIPIGTAKESRKIAQKLRQTGINTDMDLLGRGISANLEFADAYEIPYVLLVGP
;
A
#
# COMPACT_ATOMS: atom_id res chain seq x y z
N ILE A 1 -12.48 35.58 30.72
CA ILE A 1 -11.25 35.05 30.06
C ILE A 1 -11.46 35.19 28.56
N PRO A 2 -10.68 35.98 27.82
CA PRO A 2 -10.82 36.04 26.37
C PRO A 2 -10.25 34.76 25.74
N ALA A 3 -10.95 34.18 24.78
CA ALA A 3 -10.55 32.98 24.05
C ALA A 3 -10.64 33.25 22.55
N VAL A 4 -9.67 32.73 21.80
CA VAL A 4 -9.64 32.77 20.33
C VAL A 4 -9.59 31.33 19.84
N GLY A 5 -10.44 30.99 18.87
CA GLY A 5 -10.47 29.69 18.24
C GLY A 5 -10.38 29.84 16.73
N ILE A 6 -9.61 28.96 16.09
CA ILE A 6 -9.65 28.77 14.64
C ILE A 6 -10.37 27.47 14.35
N SER A 7 -11.19 27.47 13.31
CA SER A 7 -11.82 26.28 12.75
C SER A 7 -11.48 26.22 11.27
N PHE A 8 -11.14 25.03 10.78
CA PHE A 8 -10.91 24.79 9.36
C PHE A 8 -11.82 23.64 8.90
N GLY A 9 -12.61 23.90 7.86
CA GLY A 9 -13.51 22.90 7.29
C GLY A 9 -12.73 21.89 6.45
N LEU A 10 -12.77 20.62 6.84
CA LEU A 10 -12.12 19.55 6.07
C LEU A 10 -12.78 19.37 4.69
N GLU A 11 -14.11 19.46 4.59
CA GLU A 11 -14.83 19.42 3.31
C GLU A 11 -14.30 20.42 2.26
N PRO A 12 -14.29 21.74 2.52
CA PRO A 12 -13.79 22.69 1.53
C PRO A 12 -12.30 22.52 1.22
N ILE A 13 -11.47 22.14 2.20
CA ILE A 13 -10.05 21.85 1.96
C ILE A 13 -9.89 20.64 1.02
N THR A 14 -10.64 19.56 1.28
CA THR A 14 -10.54 18.34 0.46
C THR A 14 -11.11 18.55 -0.95
N ALA A 15 -12.14 19.39 -1.12
CA ALA A 15 -12.67 19.74 -2.44
C ALA A 15 -11.59 20.42 -3.30
N VAL A 16 -10.92 21.45 -2.76
CA VAL A 16 -9.85 22.17 -3.46
C VAL A 16 -8.65 21.25 -3.75
N LEU A 17 -8.27 20.39 -2.81
CA LEU A 17 -7.17 19.42 -3.00
C LEU A 17 -7.46 18.40 -4.11
N ARG A 18 -8.73 18.09 -4.41
CA ARG A 18 -9.11 17.18 -5.51
C ARG A 18 -9.03 17.83 -6.88
N GLU A 19 -9.17 19.16 -6.95
CA GLU A 19 -9.03 19.94 -8.19
C GLU A 19 -7.56 20.18 -8.56
N ALA A 20 -6.66 20.14 -7.57
CA ALA A 20 -5.22 20.18 -7.82
C ALA A 20 -4.79 18.96 -8.67
N PRO A 21 -3.82 19.12 -9.60
CA PRO A 21 -3.31 18.00 -10.37
C PRO A 21 -2.83 16.91 -9.41
N ALA A 22 -3.43 15.73 -9.53
CA ALA A 22 -3.13 14.62 -8.64
C ALA A 22 -1.64 14.32 -8.70
N SER A 23 -0.91 14.55 -7.60
CA SER A 23 0.37 13.90 -7.39
C SER A 23 0.14 12.40 -7.59
N SER A 24 0.88 11.78 -8.50
CA SER A 24 0.72 10.39 -8.97
C SER A 24 0.11 9.46 -7.92
N ARG A 25 -0.99 8.78 -8.27
CA ARG A 25 -1.72 7.81 -7.42
C ARG A 25 -0.93 6.53 -7.08
N GLN A 26 0.40 6.62 -6.99
CA GLN A 26 1.22 5.48 -6.62
C GLN A 26 0.83 4.95 -5.25
N SER A 27 0.70 3.62 -5.19
CA SER A 27 0.56 2.94 -3.92
C SER A 27 1.64 3.37 -2.94
N ARG A 28 1.24 3.48 -1.67
CA ARG A 28 2.20 3.55 -0.57
C ARG A 28 3.00 2.26 -0.47
N VAL A 29 2.41 1.12 -0.85
CA VAL A 29 3.08 -0.17 -0.95
C VAL A 29 4.00 -0.13 -2.17
N LYS A 30 5.28 -0.46 -1.96
CA LYS A 30 6.27 -0.55 -3.02
C LYS A 30 6.48 -1.99 -3.48
N VAL A 31 6.34 -2.96 -2.57
CA VAL A 31 6.49 -4.39 -2.89
C VAL A 31 5.28 -5.16 -2.36
N PHE A 32 4.67 -5.98 -3.22
CA PHE A 32 3.64 -6.94 -2.84
C PHE A 32 4.17 -8.37 -2.93
N VAL A 33 4.19 -9.10 -1.83
CA VAL A 33 4.72 -10.47 -1.75
C VAL A 33 3.59 -11.48 -1.97
N ILE A 34 3.79 -12.41 -2.90
CA ILE A 34 2.84 -13.49 -3.20
C ILE A 34 3.50 -14.83 -2.84
N PRO A 35 3.05 -15.50 -1.75
CA PRO A 35 3.53 -16.82 -1.40
C PRO A 35 2.91 -17.90 -2.31
N ILE A 36 3.76 -18.77 -2.86
CA ILE A 36 3.37 -19.97 -3.60
C ILE A 36 3.77 -21.17 -2.75
N GLY A 37 2.91 -21.56 -1.80
CA GLY A 37 3.20 -22.66 -0.86
C GLY A 37 4.25 -22.34 0.22
N THR A 38 4.69 -21.08 0.34
CA THR A 38 5.83 -20.67 1.20
C THR A 38 5.47 -19.51 2.15
N ALA A 39 4.29 -19.56 2.76
CA ALA A 39 3.76 -18.44 3.57
C ALA A 39 4.68 -18.02 4.73
N LYS A 40 5.40 -18.97 5.34
CA LYS A 40 6.30 -18.69 6.48
C LYS A 40 7.56 -17.96 6.05
N GLU A 41 8.17 -18.41 4.96
CA GLU A 41 9.37 -17.83 4.34
C GLU A 41 9.05 -16.45 3.77
N SER A 42 7.93 -16.35 3.06
CA SER A 42 7.40 -15.09 2.52
C SER A 42 7.17 -14.05 3.61
N ARG A 43 6.63 -14.45 4.77
CA ARG A 43 6.47 -13.57 5.93
C ARG A 43 7.82 -13.04 6.45
N LYS A 44 8.84 -13.90 6.53
CA LYS A 44 10.19 -13.48 6.96
C LYS A 44 10.79 -12.48 5.97
N ILE A 45 10.61 -12.72 4.67
CA ILE A 45 11.08 -11.81 3.61
C ILE A 45 10.36 -10.46 3.71
N ALA A 46 9.02 -10.47 3.82
CA ALA A 46 8.24 -9.26 3.99
C ALA A 46 8.64 -8.48 5.26
N GLN A 47 8.94 -9.17 6.35
CA GLN A 47 9.44 -8.55 7.57
C GLN A 47 10.81 -7.90 7.37
N LYS A 48 11.73 -8.56 6.67
CA LYS A 48 13.05 -8.01 6.36
C LYS A 48 12.93 -6.75 5.49
N LEU A 49 12.08 -6.77 4.47
CA LEU A 49 11.82 -5.58 3.63
C LEU A 49 11.23 -4.42 4.43
N ARG A 50 10.30 -4.69 5.34
CA ARG A 50 9.73 -3.66 6.24
C ARG A 50 10.80 -3.06 7.17
N GLN A 51 11.69 -3.90 7.71
CA GLN A 51 12.78 -3.44 8.59
C GLN A 51 13.78 -2.54 7.86
N THR A 52 13.94 -2.68 6.54
CA THR A 52 14.75 -1.77 5.73
C THR A 52 14.00 -0.51 5.27
N GLY A 53 12.78 -0.28 5.77
CA GLY A 53 11.97 0.89 5.41
C GLY A 53 11.19 0.76 4.10
N ILE A 54 11.16 -0.42 3.48
CA ILE A 54 10.39 -0.64 2.25
C ILE A 54 8.95 -0.98 2.64
N ASN A 55 8.01 -0.11 2.28
CA ASN A 55 6.59 -0.36 2.44
C ASN A 55 6.19 -1.62 1.67
N THR A 56 5.97 -2.70 2.40
CA THR A 56 5.76 -4.03 1.83
C THR A 56 4.47 -4.61 2.37
N ASP A 57 3.66 -5.14 1.48
CA ASP A 57 2.47 -5.92 1.82
C ASP A 57 2.59 -7.34 1.26
N MET A 58 1.75 -8.26 1.70
CA MET A 58 1.80 -9.67 1.32
C MET A 58 0.39 -10.24 1.21
N ASP A 59 0.19 -11.18 0.31
CA ASP A 59 -1.05 -11.93 0.29
C ASP A 59 -1.21 -12.79 1.56
N LEU A 60 -2.26 -12.49 2.32
CA LEU A 60 -2.66 -13.21 3.52
C LEU A 60 -3.87 -14.11 3.29
N LEU A 61 -4.53 -13.96 2.14
CA LEU A 61 -5.79 -14.64 1.82
C LEU A 61 -5.57 -15.93 1.03
N GLY A 62 -4.34 -16.22 0.60
CA GLY A 62 -4.02 -17.41 -0.19
C GLY A 62 -4.68 -17.38 -1.57
N ARG A 63 -4.79 -16.18 -2.16
CA ARG A 63 -5.34 -15.99 -3.50
C ARG A 63 -4.43 -16.65 -4.54
N GLY A 64 -5.04 -17.03 -5.67
CA GLY A 64 -4.28 -17.48 -6.83
C GLY A 64 -3.35 -16.39 -7.36
N ILE A 65 -2.31 -16.78 -8.10
CA ILE A 65 -1.31 -15.85 -8.65
C ILE A 65 -1.97 -14.75 -9.48
N SER A 66 -2.87 -15.11 -10.41
CA SER A 66 -3.56 -14.14 -11.27
C SER A 66 -4.34 -13.09 -10.47
N ALA A 67 -5.13 -13.52 -9.48
CA ALA A 67 -5.91 -12.61 -8.64
C ALA A 67 -5.02 -11.69 -7.79
N ASN A 68 -3.85 -12.16 -7.37
CA ASN A 68 -2.88 -11.33 -6.66
C ASN A 68 -2.17 -10.34 -7.58
N LEU A 69 -1.93 -10.70 -8.85
CA LEU A 69 -1.39 -9.78 -9.85
C LEU A 69 -2.41 -8.70 -10.23
N GLU A 70 -3.67 -9.07 -10.46
CA GLU A 70 -4.77 -8.12 -10.66
C GLU A 70 -4.90 -7.16 -9.47
N PHE A 71 -4.77 -7.67 -8.25
CA PHE A 71 -4.73 -6.83 -7.05
C PHE A 71 -3.55 -5.86 -7.08
N ALA A 72 -2.33 -6.34 -7.36
CA ALA A 72 -1.16 -5.46 -7.38
C ALA A 72 -1.27 -4.37 -8.47
N ASP A 73 -1.82 -4.72 -9.63
CA ASP A 73 -2.06 -3.79 -10.75
C ASP A 73 -3.14 -2.75 -10.42
N ALA A 74 -4.27 -3.18 -9.85
CA ALA A 74 -5.38 -2.28 -9.47
C ALA A 74 -4.97 -1.22 -8.44
N TYR A 75 -3.98 -1.52 -7.60
CA TYR A 75 -3.43 -0.58 -6.63
C TYR A 75 -2.18 0.14 -7.15
N GLU A 76 -1.74 -0.10 -8.38
CA GLU A 76 -0.51 0.47 -8.96
C GLU A 76 0.73 0.20 -8.09
N ILE A 77 0.84 -1.03 -7.57
CA ILE A 77 2.01 -1.44 -6.78
C ILE A 77 3.18 -1.72 -7.75
N PRO A 78 4.32 -1.03 -7.60
CA PRO A 78 5.37 -1.06 -8.63
C PRO A 78 6.13 -2.39 -8.71
N TYR A 79 6.16 -3.18 -7.64
CA TYR A 79 6.88 -4.46 -7.63
C TYR A 79 6.05 -5.57 -6.99
N VAL A 80 6.11 -6.74 -7.61
CA VAL A 80 5.55 -7.99 -7.09
C VAL A 80 6.69 -8.98 -6.86
N LEU A 81 6.73 -9.59 -5.68
CA LEU A 81 7.70 -10.61 -5.31
C LEU A 81 7.00 -11.96 -5.16
N LEU A 82 7.17 -12.83 -6.14
CA LEU A 82 6.71 -14.22 -6.08
C LEU A 82 7.71 -15.05 -5.27
N VAL A 83 7.23 -15.82 -4.30
CA VAL A 83 8.07 -16.70 -3.47
C VAL A 83 7.56 -18.13 -3.61
N GLY A 84 8.30 -18.99 -4.30
CA GLY A 84 8.02 -20.41 -4.44
C GLY A 84 8.99 -21.29 -3.64
N PRO A 85 8.72 -22.60 -3.57
CA PRO A 85 9.70 -23.59 -3.10
C PRO A 85 10.98 -23.62 -3.95
#